data_AF-A0A3B8JRG8-F1
#
_entry.id   AF-A0A3B8JRG8-F1
#
_cell.length_a   1.000
_cell.length_b   1.000
_cell.length_c   1.000
_cell.angle_alpha   90.00
_cell.angle_beta   90.00
_cell.angle_gamma   90.00
#
_symmetry.space_group_name_H-M   'P 1'
#
loop_
_entity.id
_entity.type
_entity.pdbx_description
1 polymer ?
#
loop_
_entity_poly.entity_id
_entity_poly.type
_entity_poly.pdbx_seq_one_letter_code
_entity_poly.pdbx_strand_id
1 'polypeptide(L)'
;MYGLIHFPESFDEKEQLQAFIDVAPKLIVRAPDWTKTLHYRILNDDPSRALYKELLHSSNSESRDVVYQLLKEIAANESPPLSLRAESVLTEDATRG
;
A
#
# COMPACT_ATOMS: atom_id res chain seq x y z
N MET A 1 -7.00 12.71 20.41
CA MET A 1 -7.81 11.69 19.73
C MET A 1 -7.01 10.38 19.73
N TYR A 2 -7.03 9.65 20.84
CA TYR A 2 -6.07 8.55 21.12
C TYR A 2 -6.62 7.18 20.67
N GLY A 3 -7.94 7.02 20.52
CA GLY A 3 -8.58 5.70 20.31
C GLY A 3 -8.50 5.13 18.88
N LEU A 4 -8.48 5.95 17.82
CA LEU A 4 -8.43 5.45 16.44
C LEU A 4 -7.02 5.00 16.01
N ILE A 5 -5.99 5.47 16.71
CA ILE A 5 -4.59 5.15 16.38
C ILE A 5 -4.19 3.78 16.94
N HIS A 6 -4.78 3.36 18.07
CA HIS A 6 -4.51 2.06 18.71
C HIS A 6 -5.49 0.94 18.33
N PHE A 7 -6.63 1.24 17.71
CA PHE A 7 -7.55 0.20 17.22
C PHE A 7 -6.93 -0.76 16.18
N PRO A 8 -6.06 -0.31 15.24
CA PRO A 8 -5.35 -1.22 14.36
C PRO A 8 -4.21 -1.99 15.05
N GLU A 9 -3.74 -1.61 16.25
CA GLU A 9 -2.62 -2.34 16.90
C GLU A 9 -3.01 -3.75 17.40
N SER A 10 -4.30 -4.02 17.59
CA SER A 10 -4.81 -5.35 17.92
C SER A 10 -5.18 -6.19 16.68
N PHE A 11 -5.12 -5.61 15.49
CA PHE A 11 -5.58 -6.24 14.25
C PHE A 11 -4.37 -6.76 13.47
N ASP A 12 -4.47 -7.96 12.90
CA ASP A 12 -3.38 -8.54 12.13
C ASP A 12 -3.02 -7.62 10.94
N GLU A 13 -1.75 -7.24 10.84
CA GLU A 13 -1.26 -6.28 9.84
C GLU A 13 -1.57 -6.75 8.41
N LYS A 14 -1.51 -8.06 8.15
CA LYS A 14 -1.83 -8.63 6.84
C LYS A 14 -3.30 -8.43 6.51
N GLU A 15 -4.19 -8.65 7.48
CA GLU A 15 -5.62 -8.44 7.29
C GLU A 15 -5.95 -6.97 7.05
N GLN A 16 -5.26 -6.04 7.74
CA GLN A 16 -5.41 -4.61 7.50
C GLN A 16 -4.99 -4.20 6.09
N LEU A 17 -3.82 -4.67 5.66
CA LEU A 17 -3.29 -4.36 4.32
C LEU A 17 -4.18 -4.99 3.24
N GLN A 18 -4.67 -6.20 3.44
CA GLN A 18 -5.61 -6.83 2.50
C GLN A 18 -6.92 -6.04 2.40
N ALA A 19 -7.51 -5.66 3.55
CA ALA A 19 -8.73 -4.86 3.57
C ALA A 19 -8.53 -3.49 2.90
N PHE A 20 -7.34 -2.90 3.07
CA PHE A 20 -6.98 -1.66 2.38
C PHE A 20 -6.92 -1.85 0.86
N ILE A 21 -6.26 -2.90 0.36
CA ILE A 21 -6.22 -3.23 -1.06
C ILE A 21 -7.64 -3.37 -1.60
N ASP A 22 -8.48 -4.15 -0.92
CA ASP A 22 -9.84 -4.45 -1.38
C ASP A 22 -10.73 -3.19 -1.47
N VAL A 23 -10.55 -2.22 -0.56
CA VAL A 23 -11.34 -0.99 -0.52
C VAL A 23 -10.73 0.17 -1.31
N ALA A 24 -9.46 0.10 -1.71
CA ALA A 24 -8.73 1.18 -2.38
C ALA A 24 -9.48 1.80 -3.58
N PRO A 25 -10.14 1.02 -4.48
CA PRO A 25 -10.90 1.60 -5.60
C PRO A 25 -12.06 2.52 -5.17
N LYS A 26 -12.67 2.25 -4.02
CA LYS A 26 -13.73 3.10 -3.47
C LYS A 26 -13.14 4.27 -2.69
N LEU A 27 -12.04 4.03 -1.99
CA LEU A 27 -11.41 5.03 -1.13
C LEU A 27 -10.76 6.15 -1.94
N ILE A 28 -10.13 5.85 -3.08
CA ILE A 28 -9.53 6.87 -3.95
C ILE A 28 -10.57 7.89 -4.45
N VAL A 29 -11.79 7.43 -4.75
CA VAL A 29 -12.89 8.29 -5.23
C VAL A 29 -13.50 9.12 -4.09
N ARG A 30 -13.69 8.50 -2.91
CA ARG A 30 -14.43 9.12 -1.80
C ARG A 30 -13.55 9.91 -0.84
N ALA A 31 -12.27 9.55 -0.72
CA ALA A 31 -11.33 10.08 0.25
C ALA A 31 -9.89 9.99 -0.28
N PRO A 32 -9.55 10.75 -1.35
CA PRO A 32 -8.23 10.69 -1.98
C PRO A 32 -7.10 11.05 -1.02
N ASP A 33 -7.27 12.07 -0.18
CA ASP A 33 -6.24 12.50 0.79
C ASP A 33 -5.97 11.43 1.86
N TRP A 34 -7.01 10.71 2.28
CA TRP A 34 -6.88 9.59 3.20
C TRP A 34 -6.22 8.38 2.52
N THR A 35 -6.58 8.11 1.27
CA THR A 35 -5.93 7.05 0.47
C THR A 35 -4.45 7.31 0.31
N LYS A 36 -4.07 8.57 0.03
CA LYS A 36 -2.69 9.02 -0.01
C LYS A 36 -2.01 8.84 1.35
N THR A 37 -2.60 9.36 2.43
CA THR A 37 -2.06 9.24 3.78
C THR A 37 -1.78 7.79 4.19
N LEU A 38 -2.67 6.86 3.86
CA LEU A 38 -2.49 5.44 4.15
C LEU A 38 -1.35 4.83 3.35
N HIS A 39 -1.25 5.11 2.04
CA HIS A 39 -0.09 4.68 1.24
C HIS A 39 1.22 5.23 1.81
N TYR A 40 1.27 6.48 2.25
CA TYR A 40 2.47 7.04 2.88
C TYR A 40 2.86 6.27 4.14
N ARG A 41 1.89 5.90 4.99
CA ARG A 41 2.18 5.13 6.20
C ARG A 41 2.76 3.76 5.84
N ILE A 42 2.08 3.03 4.95
CA ILE A 42 2.50 1.70 4.50
C ILE A 42 3.89 1.74 3.86
N LEU A 43 4.14 2.70 2.96
CA LEU A 43 5.41 2.79 2.24
C LEU A 43 6.57 3.22 3.13
N ASN A 44 6.33 4.00 4.19
CA ASN A 44 7.38 4.46 5.08
C ASN A 44 7.78 3.42 6.16
N ASP A 45 6.95 2.40 6.35
CA ASP A 45 7.23 1.30 7.27
C ASP A 45 7.75 0.07 6.51
N ASP A 46 8.91 -0.44 6.89
CA ASP A 46 9.60 -1.52 6.17
C ASP A 46 8.85 -2.87 6.23
N PRO A 47 8.40 -3.36 7.41
CA PRO A 47 7.62 -4.60 7.47
C PRO A 47 6.27 -4.49 6.74
N SER A 48 5.53 -3.39 6.93
CA SER A 48 4.30 -3.13 6.17
C SER A 48 4.55 -3.16 4.67
N ARG A 49 5.62 -2.49 4.19
CA ARG A 49 5.93 -2.40 2.76
C ARG A 49 6.27 -3.76 2.15
N ALA A 50 7.03 -4.60 2.87
CA ALA A 50 7.36 -5.96 2.43
C ALA A 50 6.09 -6.83 2.32
N LEU A 51 5.23 -6.80 3.34
CA LEU A 51 3.98 -7.55 3.34
C LEU A 51 3.00 -7.05 2.28
N TYR A 52 2.94 -5.74 2.07
CA TYR A 52 2.11 -5.11 1.04
C TYR A 52 2.54 -5.55 -0.37
N LYS A 53 3.86 -5.64 -0.62
CA LYS A 53 4.41 -6.21 -1.85
C LYS A 53 3.94 -7.65 -2.04
N GLU A 54 4.12 -8.52 -1.05
CA GLU A 54 3.70 -9.93 -1.14
C GLU A 54 2.20 -10.08 -1.45
N LEU A 55 1.33 -9.29 -0.80
CA LEU A 55 -0.12 -9.31 -1.04
C LEU A 55 -0.48 -8.86 -2.46
N LEU A 56 0.20 -7.84 -2.98
CA LEU A 56 -0.04 -7.30 -4.31
C LEU A 56 0.44 -8.22 -5.44
N HIS A 57 1.49 -9.00 -5.22
CA HIS A 57 2.01 -9.98 -6.19
C HIS A 57 1.28 -11.34 -6.12
N SER A 58 0.67 -11.67 -4.97
CA SER A 58 -0.10 -12.93 -4.80
C SER A 58 -1.58 -12.84 -5.20
N SER A 59 -2.10 -11.63 -5.43
CA SER A 59 -3.51 -11.38 -5.78
C SER A 59 -3.68 -10.96 -7.25
N ASN A 60 -4.70 -11.52 -7.91
CA ASN A 60 -5.12 -11.14 -9.27
C ASN A 60 -6.54 -10.55 -9.23
N SER A 61 -6.69 -9.35 -8.67
CA SER A 61 -7.98 -8.66 -8.52
C SER A 61 -7.98 -7.27 -9.17
N GLU A 62 -9.15 -6.79 -9.56
CA GLU A 62 -9.35 -5.42 -10.06
C GLU A 62 -8.85 -4.38 -9.04
N SER A 63 -9.08 -4.62 -7.75
CA SER A 63 -8.60 -3.77 -6.66
C SER A 63 -7.08 -3.66 -6.64
N ARG A 64 -6.37 -4.76 -6.88
CA ARG A 64 -4.91 -4.78 -7.03
C ARG A 64 -4.46 -3.91 -8.20
N ASP A 65 -5.10 -3.99 -9.36
CA ASP A 65 -4.69 -3.19 -10.51
C ASP A 65 -4.84 -1.69 -10.27
N VAL A 66 -5.91 -1.27 -9.58
CA VAL A 66 -6.07 0.12 -9.14
C VAL A 66 -4.92 0.54 -8.22
N VAL A 67 -4.58 -0.29 -7.23
CA VAL A 67 -3.46 -0.02 -6.33
C VAL A 67 -2.13 0.07 -7.09
N TYR A 68 -1.89 -0.79 -8.08
CA TYR A 68 -0.70 -0.70 -8.92
C TYR A 68 -0.61 0.61 -9.69
N GLN A 69 -1.74 1.12 -10.21
CA GLN A 69 -1.74 2.43 -10.87
C GLN A 69 -1.42 3.56 -9.89
N LEU A 70 -1.99 3.52 -8.68
CA LEU A 70 -1.69 4.51 -7.65
C LEU A 70 -0.21 4.48 -7.24
N LEU A 71 0.38 3.30 -7.10
CA LEU A 71 1.81 3.17 -6.82
C LEU A 71 2.68 3.71 -7.96
N LYS A 72 2.29 3.50 -9.22
CA LYS A 72 2.98 4.09 -10.38
C LYS A 72 2.89 5.62 -10.38
N GLU A 73 1.73 6.17 -10.03
CA GLU A 73 1.55 7.62 -9.88
C GLU A 73 2.42 8.19 -8.75
N ILE A 74 2.50 7.51 -7.60
CA ILE A 74 3.38 7.90 -6.50
C ILE A 74 4.85 7.84 -6.95
N ALA A 75 5.27 6.76 -7.60
CA ALA A 75 6.62 6.62 -8.12
C ALA A 75 7.00 7.75 -9.09
N ALA A 76 6.07 8.15 -9.97
CA ALA A 76 6.32 9.17 -10.99
C ALA A 76 6.28 10.61 -10.45
N ASN A 77 5.46 10.90 -9.43
CA ASN A 77 5.15 12.27 -9.02
C ASN A 77 5.73 12.69 -7.66
N GLU A 78 6.13 11.74 -6.81
CA GLU A 78 6.67 12.04 -5.48
C GLU A 78 8.21 12.06 -5.46
N SER A 79 8.79 12.84 -4.54
CA SER A 79 10.24 12.87 -4.36
C SER A 79 10.75 11.66 -3.57
N PRO A 80 12.03 11.28 -3.74
CA PRO A 80 12.67 10.31 -2.86
C PRO A 80 12.59 10.73 -1.37
N PRO A 81 12.50 9.77 -0.41
CA PRO A 81 12.61 8.33 -0.63
C PRO A 81 11.30 7.65 -1.02
N LEU A 82 10.19 8.37 -1.09
CA LEU A 82 8.87 7.76 -1.24
C LEU A 82 8.65 7.14 -2.62
N SER A 83 9.09 7.81 -3.69
CA SER A 83 9.03 7.25 -5.05
C SER A 83 9.79 5.94 -5.17
N LEU A 84 11.02 5.87 -4.64
CA LEU A 84 11.83 4.65 -4.60
C LEU A 84 11.17 3.52 -3.81
N ARG A 85 10.49 3.86 -2.71
CA ARG A 85 9.72 2.88 -1.91
C ARG A 85 8.54 2.34 -2.68
N ALA A 86 7.80 3.18 -3.41
CA ALA A 86 6.73 2.72 -4.30
C ALA A 86 7.27 1.83 -5.43
N GLU A 87 8.40 2.20 -6.06
CA GLU A 87 9.07 1.37 -7.07
C GLU A 87 9.45 -0.01 -6.53
N SER A 88 9.99 -0.09 -5.31
CA SER A 88 10.39 -1.35 -4.69
C SER A 88 9.23 -2.35 -4.47
N VAL A 89 8.01 -1.83 -4.35
CA VAL A 89 6.79 -2.66 -4.25
C VAL A 89 6.39 -3.16 -5.63
N LEU A 90 6.55 -2.32 -6.66
CA LEU A 90 6.19 -2.63 -8.05
C LEU A 90 7.13 -3.63 -8.71
N THR A 91 8.41 -3.64 -8.33
CA THR A 91 9.39 -4.58 -8.89
C THR A 91 9.19 -5.98 -8.33
N GLU A 92 9.08 -6.99 -9.19
CA GLU A 92 9.28 -8.38 -8.78
C GLU A 92 10.74 -8.55 -8.35
N ASP A 93 10.99 -9.19 -7.22
CA ASP A 93 12.36 -9.50 -6.82
C ASP A 93 12.95 -10.49 -7.82
N ALA A 94 13.77 -9.98 -8.74
CA ALA A 94 14.59 -10.80 -9.62
C ALA A 94 15.67 -11.50 -8.78
N THR A 95 15.31 -12.57 -8.04
CA THR A 95 16.16 -13.72 -7.64
C THR A 95 15.53 -14.55 -6.52
N ARG A 96 14.98 -15.71 -6.89
CA ARG A 96 15.21 -16.96 -6.15
C ARG A 96 15.43 -18.07 -7.18
N GLY A 97 16.65 -18.09 -7.73
CA GLY A 97 17.23 -19.22 -8.46
C GLY A 97 18.31 -19.86 -7.61
#